data_AF-A0A367JM76-F1
#
_entry.id   AF-A0A367JM76-F1
#
_cell.length_a   1.000
_cell.length_b   1.000
_cell.length_c   1.000
_cell.angle_alpha   90.00
_cell.angle_beta   90.00
_cell.angle_gamma   90.00
#
_symmetry.space_group_name_H-M   'P 1'
#
loop_
_entity.id
_entity.type
_entity.pdbx_description
1 polymer ?
#
loop_
_entity_poly.entity_id
_entity_poly.type
_entity_poly.pdbx_seq_one_letter_code
_entity_poly.pdbx_strand_id
1 'polypeptide(L)'
;MVKGSIVGFSAIFSGIFLSRKFLRKEWFAIVTILSGTTIIIWSVLNDKSYLGPVFLIVAQLFVASQFILEEYLMDRHQFDPVKAMGIEGAFGTVLLVIALVLSAVFGKNSLDISEGLKSLVEISALWQSALLLAFMVAIFNFFGLAVSTSVGIPGRSMIDSLRTILTWIIAIYYGWDVFSWIELVGFCILLLGVFIFNGVFKRNNAGSEGTPLLS
;
A
#
# COMPACT_ATOMS: atom_id res chain seq x y z
N MET A 1 6.19 8.67 -0.54
CA MET A 1 5.92 8.62 0.92
C MET A 1 4.43 8.53 1.29
N VAL A 2 3.51 9.04 0.46
CA VAL A 2 2.06 9.04 0.76
C VAL A 2 1.49 7.64 1.00
N LYS A 3 2.09 6.53 0.54
CA LYS A 3 1.57 5.16 0.72
C LYS A 3 1.27 4.77 2.18
N GLY A 4 1.89 5.42 3.17
CA GLY A 4 1.55 5.22 4.58
C GLY A 4 0.11 5.64 4.95
N SER A 5 -0.54 6.48 4.14
CA SER A 5 -1.93 6.92 4.33
C SER A 5 -2.95 5.78 4.23
N ILE A 6 -2.58 4.69 3.54
CA ILE A 6 -3.45 3.53 3.33
C ILE A 6 -3.94 2.98 4.67
N VAL A 7 -3.08 2.99 5.70
CA VAL A 7 -3.44 2.55 7.07
C VAL A 7 -4.51 3.45 7.69
N GLY A 8 -4.43 4.77 7.46
CA GLY A 8 -5.41 5.73 7.96
C GLY A 8 -6.77 5.57 7.27
N PHE A 9 -6.76 5.49 5.93
CA PHE A 9 -7.98 5.27 5.16
C PHE A 9 -8.60 3.90 5.44
N SER A 10 -7.77 2.87 5.62
CA SER A 10 -8.29 1.54 5.92
C SER A 10 -8.94 1.46 7.29
N ALA A 11 -8.38 2.13 8.30
CA ALA A 11 -9.02 2.22 9.61
C ALA A 11 -10.39 2.91 9.53
N ILE A 12 -10.53 3.96 8.74
CA ILE A 12 -11.83 4.65 8.54
C ILE A 12 -12.84 3.72 7.89
N PHE A 13 -12.51 3.09 6.75
CA PHE A 13 -13.52 2.24 6.11
C PHE A 13 -13.76 0.93 6.86
N SER A 14 -12.81 0.42 7.65
CA SER A 14 -13.07 -0.70 8.57
C SER A 14 -14.16 -0.35 9.60
N GLY A 15 -14.18 0.89 10.10
CA GLY A 15 -15.29 1.38 10.93
C GLY A 15 -16.64 1.39 10.22
N ILE A 16 -16.65 1.79 8.95
CA ILE A 16 -17.88 1.93 8.15
C ILE A 16 -18.42 0.57 7.68
N PHE A 17 -17.57 -0.29 7.14
CA PHE A 17 -17.98 -1.54 6.49
C PHE A 17 -17.96 -2.76 7.43
N LEU A 18 -17.01 -2.84 8.37
CA LEU A 18 -16.94 -3.95 9.34
C LEU A 18 -17.63 -3.63 10.66
N SER A 19 -18.22 -2.42 10.82
CA SER A 19 -18.86 -1.97 12.06
C SER A 19 -17.96 -2.13 13.31
N ARG A 20 -16.64 -2.02 13.13
CA ARG A 20 -15.69 -2.08 14.24
C ARG A 20 -15.92 -0.89 15.19
N LYS A 21 -15.98 -1.19 16.49
CA LYS A 21 -16.04 -0.15 17.53
C LYS A 21 -14.63 0.24 17.93
N PHE A 22 -14.26 1.49 17.66
CA PHE A 22 -12.95 2.02 18.03
C PHE A 22 -12.93 2.59 19.46
N LEU A 23 -11.86 2.29 20.17
CA LEU A 23 -11.52 2.91 21.45
C LEU A 23 -11.04 4.35 21.21
N ARG A 24 -11.16 5.21 22.24
CA ARG A 24 -10.70 6.62 22.16
C ARG A 24 -9.23 6.77 21.74
N LYS A 25 -8.38 5.80 22.07
CA LYS A 25 -6.95 5.78 21.71
C LYS A 25 -6.72 5.51 20.22
N GLU A 26 -7.57 4.69 19.61
CA GLU A 26 -7.49 4.35 18.19
C GLU A 26 -7.95 5.53 17.33
N TRP A 27 -8.98 6.26 17.76
CA TRP A 27 -9.37 7.52 17.13
C TRP A 27 -8.25 8.56 17.12
N PHE A 28 -7.52 8.69 18.23
CA PHE A 28 -6.36 9.58 18.31
C PHE A 28 -5.27 9.15 17.31
N ALA A 29 -5.02 7.85 17.19
CA ALA A 29 -4.07 7.32 16.22
C ALA A 29 -4.49 7.62 14.77
N ILE A 30 -5.76 7.40 14.43
CA ILE A 30 -6.31 7.68 13.09
C ILE A 30 -6.15 9.18 12.75
N VAL A 31 -6.50 10.07 13.67
CA VAL A 31 -6.33 11.53 13.47
C VAL A 31 -4.86 11.90 13.23
N THR A 32 -3.94 11.25 13.94
CA THR A 32 -2.50 11.47 13.79
C THR A 32 -1.98 10.98 12.43
N ILE A 33 -2.48 9.83 11.94
CA ILE A 33 -2.13 9.31 10.60
C ILE A 33 -2.65 10.26 9.51
N LEU A 34 -3.88 10.75 9.64
CA LEU A 34 -4.49 11.68 8.68
C LEU A 34 -3.80 13.04 8.66
N SER A 35 -3.39 13.57 9.82
CA SER A 35 -2.66 14.84 9.87
C SER A 35 -1.29 14.72 9.19
N GLY A 36 -0.53 13.67 9.48
CA GLY A 36 0.75 13.39 8.79
C GLY A 36 0.57 13.24 7.29
N THR A 37 -0.47 12.51 6.86
CA THR A 37 -0.81 12.35 5.44
C THR A 37 -1.14 13.69 4.77
N THR A 38 -1.93 14.54 5.43
CA THR A 38 -2.33 15.84 4.89
C THR A 38 -1.13 16.77 4.70
N ILE A 39 -0.16 16.75 5.63
CA ILE A 39 1.09 17.51 5.52
C ILE A 39 1.88 17.07 4.29
N ILE A 40 2.04 15.76 4.09
CA ILE A 40 2.75 15.23 2.91
C ILE A 40 2.00 15.64 1.64
N ILE A 41 0.67 15.45 1.58
CA ILE A 41 -0.13 15.81 0.40
C ILE A 41 0.01 17.30 0.09
N TRP A 42 -0.05 18.16 1.10
CA TRP A 42 0.08 19.61 0.92
C TRP A 42 1.44 19.98 0.31
N SER A 43 2.52 19.33 0.74
CA SER A 43 3.85 19.48 0.13
C SER A 43 3.82 19.20 -1.37
N VAL A 44 3.24 18.05 -1.74
CA VAL A 44 3.24 17.59 -3.13
C VAL A 44 2.26 18.40 -3.99
N LEU A 45 1.15 18.89 -3.43
CA LEU A 45 0.17 19.73 -4.16
C LEU A 45 0.69 21.13 -4.47
N ASN A 46 1.72 21.61 -3.76
CA ASN A 46 2.26 22.95 -3.94
C ASN A 46 3.11 23.09 -5.21
N ASP A 47 3.43 21.98 -5.87
CA ASP A 47 4.07 21.98 -7.18
C ASP A 47 3.09 22.29 -8.32
N LYS A 48 3.61 22.82 -9.44
CA LYS A 48 2.81 23.25 -10.61
C LYS A 48 1.99 22.12 -11.27
N SER A 49 2.19 20.86 -10.88
CA SER A 49 1.49 19.70 -11.42
C SER A 49 0.68 18.98 -10.33
N TYR A 50 -0.58 19.38 -10.16
CA TYR A 50 -1.48 18.84 -9.14
C TYR A 50 -2.21 17.56 -9.58
N LEU A 51 -2.21 17.23 -10.88
CA LEU A 51 -2.93 16.05 -11.40
C LEU A 51 -2.36 14.73 -10.88
N GLY A 52 -1.03 14.57 -10.90
CA GLY A 52 -0.36 13.37 -10.40
C GLY A 52 -0.68 13.08 -8.92
N PRO A 53 -0.51 14.07 -8.01
CA PRO A 53 -0.86 13.92 -6.60
C PRO A 53 -2.34 13.58 -6.36
N VAL A 54 -3.26 14.19 -7.12
CA VAL A 54 -4.70 13.87 -7.02
C VAL A 54 -4.97 12.42 -7.42
N PHE A 55 -4.42 11.95 -8.55
CA PHE A 55 -4.56 10.55 -8.96
C PHE A 55 -3.95 9.58 -7.94
N LEU A 56 -2.85 9.99 -7.31
CA LEU A 56 -2.21 9.20 -6.25
C LEU A 56 -3.16 9.01 -5.06
N ILE A 57 -3.82 10.07 -4.59
CA ILE A 57 -4.79 9.99 -3.48
C ILE A 57 -5.96 9.08 -3.86
N VAL A 58 -6.51 9.25 -5.07
CA VAL A 58 -7.60 8.41 -5.57
C VAL A 58 -7.18 6.94 -5.59
N ALA A 59 -5.99 6.63 -6.11
CA ALA A 59 -5.45 5.27 -6.12
C ALA A 59 -5.34 4.68 -4.72
N GLN A 60 -4.95 5.49 -3.72
CA GLN A 60 -4.87 5.02 -2.33
C GLN A 60 -6.22 4.68 -1.72
N LEU A 61 -7.29 5.42 -2.06
CA LEU A 61 -8.64 5.09 -1.62
C LEU A 61 -9.10 3.75 -2.20
N PHE A 62 -8.78 3.46 -3.46
CA PHE A 62 -9.05 2.16 -4.07
C PHE A 62 -8.27 1.02 -3.38
N VAL A 63 -6.97 1.20 -3.13
CA VAL A 63 -6.13 0.20 -2.44
C VAL A 63 -6.59 -0.03 -1.00
N ALA A 64 -6.93 1.04 -0.27
CA ALA A 64 -7.48 0.90 1.08
C ALA A 64 -8.81 0.12 1.05
N SER A 65 -9.69 0.45 0.11
CA SER A 65 -10.96 -0.26 -0.07
C SER A 65 -10.75 -1.74 -0.38
N GLN A 66 -9.79 -2.06 -1.26
CA GLN A 66 -9.41 -3.44 -1.57
C GLN A 66 -9.03 -4.20 -0.29
N PHE A 67 -8.11 -3.67 0.51
CA PHE A 67 -7.66 -4.36 1.73
C PHE A 67 -8.78 -4.64 2.73
N ILE A 68 -9.75 -3.73 2.85
CA ILE A 68 -10.89 -3.92 3.76
C ILE A 68 -11.89 -4.93 3.21
N LEU A 69 -12.12 -4.92 1.89
CA LEU A 69 -12.94 -5.94 1.25
C LEU A 69 -12.31 -7.32 1.36
N GLU A 70 -10.98 -7.41 1.24
CA GLU A 70 -10.21 -8.63 1.44
C GLU A 70 -10.32 -9.12 2.89
N GLU A 71 -10.09 -8.25 3.88
CA GLU A 71 -10.27 -8.55 5.31
C GLU A 71 -11.71 -9.01 5.59
N TYR A 72 -12.71 -8.29 5.10
CA TYR A 72 -14.12 -8.64 5.25
C TYR A 72 -14.44 -10.04 4.68
N LEU A 73 -13.91 -10.34 3.49
CA LEU A 73 -14.18 -11.59 2.79
C LEU A 73 -13.48 -12.76 3.49
N MET A 74 -12.25 -12.57 3.93
CA MET A 74 -11.47 -13.55 4.69
C MET A 74 -12.13 -13.88 6.03
N ASP A 75 -12.55 -12.87 6.80
CA ASP A 75 -13.21 -13.08 8.09
C ASP A 75 -14.53 -13.85 7.92
N ARG A 76 -15.35 -13.48 6.93
CA ARG A 76 -16.70 -14.03 6.77
C ARG A 76 -16.74 -15.39 6.09
N HIS A 77 -15.84 -15.66 5.15
CA HIS A 77 -15.84 -16.90 4.36
C HIS A 77 -14.64 -17.83 4.67
N GLN A 78 -13.74 -17.44 5.57
CA GLN A 78 -12.58 -18.23 5.99
C GLN A 78 -11.74 -18.70 4.79
N PHE A 79 -11.54 -17.79 3.82
CA PHE A 79 -10.73 -18.09 2.65
C PHE A 79 -9.25 -18.22 3.03
N ASP A 80 -8.60 -19.24 2.48
CA ASP A 80 -7.16 -19.41 2.56
C ASP A 80 -6.46 -18.23 1.85
N PRO A 81 -5.59 -17.46 2.55
CA PRO A 81 -4.90 -16.30 1.99
C PRO A 81 -4.13 -16.61 0.70
N VAL A 82 -3.54 -17.80 0.60
CA VAL A 82 -2.74 -18.20 -0.57
C VAL A 82 -3.62 -18.44 -1.78
N LYS A 83 -4.80 -19.04 -1.57
CA LYS A 83 -5.77 -19.27 -2.65
C LYS A 83 -6.42 -17.97 -3.11
N ALA A 84 -6.76 -17.08 -2.17
CA ALA A 84 -7.30 -15.75 -2.46
C ALA A 84 -6.34 -14.94 -3.34
N MET A 85 -5.05 -14.90 -2.96
CA MET A 85 -4.00 -14.24 -3.75
C MET A 85 -3.85 -14.84 -5.16
N GLY A 86 -3.93 -16.16 -5.30
CA GLY A 86 -3.88 -16.82 -6.61
C GLY A 86 -5.04 -16.43 -7.53
N ILE A 87 -6.25 -16.36 -6.96
CA ILE A 87 -7.46 -15.94 -7.68
C ILE A 87 -7.35 -14.45 -8.07
N GLU A 88 -6.92 -13.59 -7.15
CA GLU A 88 -6.69 -12.17 -7.42
C GLU A 88 -5.66 -11.96 -8.55
N GLY A 89 -4.55 -12.72 -8.52
CA GLY A 89 -3.55 -12.71 -9.59
C GLY A 89 -4.11 -13.16 -10.95
N ALA A 90 -4.97 -14.18 -10.96
CA ALA A 90 -5.62 -14.64 -12.19
C ALA A 90 -6.58 -13.58 -12.76
N PHE A 91 -7.46 -13.01 -11.93
CA PHE A 91 -8.35 -11.92 -12.37
C PHE A 91 -7.57 -10.67 -12.80
N GLY A 92 -6.52 -10.30 -12.06
CA GLY A 92 -5.62 -9.20 -12.43
C GLY A 92 -4.96 -9.43 -13.78
N THR A 93 -4.52 -10.65 -14.07
CA THR A 93 -3.94 -11.02 -15.37
C THR A 93 -4.97 -10.89 -16.49
N VAL A 94 -6.20 -11.37 -16.29
CA VAL A 94 -7.28 -11.24 -17.27
C VAL A 94 -7.60 -9.76 -17.55
N LEU A 95 -7.76 -8.94 -16.50
CA LEU A 95 -8.01 -7.51 -16.63
C LEU A 95 -6.87 -6.80 -17.37
N LEU A 96 -5.62 -7.16 -17.08
CA LEU A 96 -4.45 -6.57 -17.72
C LEU A 96 -4.37 -6.96 -19.21
N VAL A 97 -4.65 -8.22 -19.56
CA VAL A 97 -4.75 -8.66 -20.97
C VAL A 97 -5.84 -7.89 -21.71
N ILE A 98 -7.02 -7.72 -21.11
CA ILE A 98 -8.11 -6.94 -21.71
C ILE A 98 -7.66 -5.48 -21.93
N ALA A 99 -7.01 -4.87 -20.94
CA ALA A 99 -6.50 -3.51 -21.04
C ALA A 99 -5.44 -3.37 -22.15
N LEU A 100 -4.54 -4.36 -22.28
CA LEU A 100 -3.53 -4.40 -23.36
C LEU A 100 -4.20 -4.47 -24.74
N VAL A 101 -5.22 -5.33 -24.90
CA VAL A 101 -5.97 -5.47 -26.16
C VAL A 101 -6.72 -4.18 -26.49
N LEU A 102 -7.42 -3.59 -25.52
CA LEU A 102 -8.14 -2.33 -25.72
C LEU A 102 -7.20 -1.20 -26.14
N SER A 103 -6.06 -1.04 -25.47
CA SER A 103 -5.09 -0.01 -25.85
C SER A 103 -4.39 -0.34 -27.18
N ALA A 104 -4.21 -1.60 -27.57
CA ALA A 104 -3.69 -1.95 -28.90
C ALA A 104 -4.68 -1.57 -30.02
N VAL A 105 -6.00 -1.65 -29.78
CA VAL A 105 -7.03 -1.30 -30.76
C VAL A 105 -7.32 0.22 -30.78
N PHE A 106 -7.45 0.84 -29.62
CA PHE A 106 -7.92 2.22 -29.47
C PHE A 106 -6.81 3.24 -29.17
N GLY A 107 -5.59 2.79 -28.81
CA GLY A 107 -4.51 3.65 -28.32
C GLY A 107 -3.57 4.22 -29.38
N LYS A 108 -3.92 4.17 -30.68
CA LYS A 108 -3.07 4.72 -31.75
C LYS A 108 -2.75 6.21 -31.51
N ASN A 109 -1.47 6.55 -31.54
CA ASN A 109 -0.80 7.86 -31.35
C ASN A 109 -0.28 8.20 -29.93
N SER A 110 -0.85 7.67 -28.85
CA SER A 110 -0.40 8.03 -27.48
C SER A 110 -0.17 6.85 -26.54
N LEU A 111 -0.75 5.68 -26.84
CA LEU A 111 -0.61 4.43 -26.07
C LEU A 111 -0.38 3.27 -27.04
N ASP A 112 0.61 3.39 -27.93
CA ASP A 112 0.92 2.33 -28.89
C ASP A 112 1.64 1.16 -28.21
N ILE A 113 0.84 0.22 -27.73
CA ILE A 113 1.32 -1.00 -27.08
C ILE A 113 2.09 -1.90 -28.05
N SER A 114 1.83 -1.81 -29.36
CA SER A 114 2.57 -2.61 -30.33
C SER A 114 4.04 -2.21 -30.37
N GLU A 115 4.34 -0.92 -30.20
CA GLU A 115 5.71 -0.45 -30.13
C GLU A 115 6.37 -0.84 -28.80
N GLY A 116 5.65 -0.68 -27.67
CA GLY A 116 6.13 -1.11 -26.36
C GLY A 116 6.46 -2.60 -26.26
N LEU A 117 5.64 -3.46 -26.87
CA LEU A 117 5.90 -4.91 -26.94
C LEU A 117 7.14 -5.24 -27.79
N LYS A 118 7.33 -4.55 -28.92
CA LYS A 118 8.54 -4.70 -29.74
C LYS A 118 9.78 -4.28 -28.97
N SER A 119 9.75 -3.10 -28.33
CA SER A 119 10.85 -2.62 -27.50
C SER A 119 11.18 -3.56 -26.33
N LEU A 120 10.16 -4.18 -25.72
CA LEU A 120 10.37 -5.17 -24.66
C LEU A 120 11.16 -6.38 -25.13
N VAL A 121 10.86 -6.89 -26.34
CA VAL A 121 11.52 -8.08 -26.90
C VAL A 121 12.89 -7.73 -27.49
N GLU A 122 13.02 -6.59 -28.16
CA GLU A 122 14.25 -6.18 -28.84
C GLU A 122 15.34 -5.72 -27.86
N ILE A 123 14.96 -5.05 -26.77
CA ILE A 123 15.92 -4.55 -25.78
C ILE A 123 16.12 -5.61 -24.70
N SER A 124 17.27 -6.28 -24.75
CA SER A 124 17.61 -7.37 -23.83
C SER A 124 17.55 -6.99 -22.35
N ALA A 125 17.96 -5.76 -22.01
CA ALA A 125 17.88 -5.24 -20.65
C ALA A 125 16.43 -5.05 -20.16
N LEU A 126 15.47 -4.78 -21.06
CA LEU A 126 14.09 -4.46 -20.69
C LEU A 126 13.34 -5.73 -20.24
N TRP A 127 13.37 -6.80 -21.03
CA TRP A 127 12.70 -8.04 -20.62
C TRP A 127 13.37 -8.71 -19.42
N GLN A 128 14.71 -8.60 -19.29
CA GLN A 128 15.43 -9.15 -18.14
C GLN A 128 15.05 -8.40 -16.85
N SER A 129 15.02 -7.06 -16.89
CA SER A 129 14.61 -6.25 -15.73
C SER A 129 13.13 -6.44 -15.40
N ALA A 130 12.25 -6.55 -16.41
CA ALA A 130 10.83 -6.86 -16.21
C ALA A 130 10.61 -8.24 -15.58
N LEU A 131 11.34 -9.27 -16.04
CA LEU A 131 11.27 -10.62 -15.49
C LEU A 131 11.79 -10.66 -14.04
N LEU A 132 12.93 -10.01 -13.77
CA LEU A 132 13.47 -9.89 -12.43
C LEU A 132 12.49 -9.17 -11.50
N LEU A 133 11.88 -8.07 -11.96
CA LEU A 133 10.88 -7.34 -11.19
C LEU A 133 9.66 -8.21 -10.89
N ALA A 134 9.11 -8.92 -11.88
CA ALA A 134 7.97 -9.80 -11.70
C ALA A 134 8.27 -10.90 -10.67
N PHE A 135 9.47 -11.50 -10.75
CA PHE A 135 9.92 -12.50 -9.80
C PHE A 135 10.07 -11.93 -8.37
N MET A 136 10.68 -10.75 -8.23
CA MET A 136 10.81 -10.07 -6.94
C MET A 136 9.46 -9.71 -6.32
N VAL A 137 8.49 -9.25 -7.13
CA VAL A 137 7.13 -8.93 -6.66
C VAL A 137 6.38 -10.19 -6.22
N ALA A 138 6.50 -11.30 -6.94
CA ALA A 138 5.89 -12.57 -6.56
C ALA A 138 6.44 -13.08 -5.22
N ILE A 139 7.77 -13.06 -5.06
CA ILE A 139 8.46 -13.39 -3.81
C ILE A 139 7.99 -12.47 -2.68
N PHE A 140 7.98 -11.15 -2.92
CA PHE A 140 7.57 -10.17 -1.93
C PHE A 140 6.14 -10.43 -1.44
N ASN A 141 5.19 -10.70 -2.35
CA ASN A 141 3.81 -10.97 -1.97
C ASN A 141 3.66 -12.29 -1.20
N PHE A 142 4.36 -13.35 -1.62
CA PHE A 142 4.35 -14.63 -0.90
C PHE A 142 4.90 -14.51 0.52
N PHE A 143 6.08 -13.90 0.68
CA PHE A 143 6.65 -13.66 2.01
C PHE A 143 5.84 -12.64 2.80
N GLY A 144 5.19 -11.67 2.15
CA GLY A 144 4.27 -10.74 2.80
C GLY A 144 3.12 -11.45 3.51
N LEU A 145 2.53 -12.47 2.88
CA LEU A 145 1.50 -13.32 3.50
C LEU A 145 2.09 -14.17 4.65
N ALA A 146 3.22 -14.84 4.41
CA ALA A 146 3.87 -15.70 5.42
C ALA A 146 4.32 -14.94 6.69
N VAL A 147 4.82 -13.70 6.51
CA VAL A 147 5.21 -12.84 7.63
C VAL A 147 3.99 -12.29 8.35
N SER A 148 2.92 -11.96 7.63
CA SER A 148 1.67 -11.50 8.24
C SER A 148 1.09 -12.55 9.19
N THR A 149 1.17 -13.83 8.83
CA THR A 149 0.72 -14.94 9.69
C THR A 149 1.59 -15.19 10.92
N SER A 150 2.85 -14.73 10.93
CA SER A 150 3.82 -15.05 12.00
C SER A 150 4.15 -13.88 12.94
N VAL A 151 4.17 -12.64 12.45
CA VAL A 151 4.55 -11.43 13.22
C VAL A 151 3.32 -10.59 13.62
N GLY A 152 2.14 -10.91 13.09
CA GLY A 152 0.91 -10.17 13.33
C GLY A 152 0.89 -8.78 12.68
N ILE A 153 -0.23 -8.07 12.84
CA ILE A 153 -0.51 -6.79 12.16
C ILE A 153 0.47 -5.66 12.52
N PRO A 154 0.93 -5.52 13.78
CA PRO A 154 1.97 -4.53 14.13
C PRO A 154 3.27 -4.74 13.34
N GLY A 155 3.73 -5.99 13.23
CA GLY A 155 4.94 -6.31 12.47
C GLY A 155 4.81 -6.06 10.97
N ARG A 156 3.66 -6.42 10.39
CA ARG A 156 3.36 -6.15 8.98
C ARG A 156 3.42 -4.65 8.66
N SER A 157 2.78 -3.82 9.48
CA SER A 157 2.76 -2.37 9.28
C SER A 157 4.15 -1.71 9.42
N MET A 158 5.03 -2.28 10.27
CA MET A 158 6.42 -1.84 10.40
C MET A 158 7.24 -2.18 9.16
N ILE A 159 7.04 -3.37 8.58
CA ILE A 159 7.72 -3.77 7.34
C ILE A 159 7.31 -2.86 6.18
N ASP A 160 6.02 -2.53 6.08
CA ASP A 160 5.52 -1.60 5.05
C ASP A 160 6.09 -0.18 5.21
N SER A 161 6.22 0.26 6.46
CA SER A 161 6.85 1.53 6.81
C SER A 161 8.33 1.56 6.42
N LEU A 162 9.07 0.51 6.78
CA LEU A 162 10.50 0.37 6.45
C LEU A 162 10.71 0.37 4.93
N ARG A 163 9.91 -0.40 4.19
CA ARG A 163 9.96 -0.43 2.72
C ARG A 163 9.84 0.98 2.15
N THR A 164 8.87 1.76 2.62
CA THR A 164 8.63 3.13 2.14
C THR A 164 9.84 4.03 2.37
N ILE A 165 10.45 3.97 3.56
CA ILE A 165 11.68 4.72 3.89
C ILE A 165 12.84 4.30 3.00
N LEU A 166 13.07 2.99 2.85
CA LEU A 166 14.19 2.47 2.06
C LEU A 166 14.07 2.90 0.59
N THR A 167 12.89 2.78 -0.02
CA THR A 167 12.68 3.29 -1.38
C THR A 167 12.94 4.78 -1.51
N TRP A 168 12.58 5.58 -0.49
CA TRP A 168 12.80 7.02 -0.52
C TRP A 168 14.27 7.39 -0.35
N ILE A 169 15.00 6.75 0.56
CA ILE A 169 16.45 6.94 0.72
C ILE A 169 17.18 6.59 -0.58
N ILE A 170 16.82 5.48 -1.22
CA ILE A 170 17.39 5.06 -2.50
C ILE A 170 17.05 6.08 -3.60
N ALA A 171 15.80 6.58 -3.65
CA ALA A 171 15.39 7.58 -4.63
C ALA A 171 16.19 8.89 -4.51
N ILE A 172 16.43 9.36 -3.28
CA ILE A 172 17.28 10.54 -3.03
C ILE A 172 18.73 10.26 -3.43
N TYR A 173 19.27 9.08 -3.10
CA TYR A 173 20.65 8.71 -3.43
C TYR A 173 20.91 8.73 -4.95
N TYR A 174 19.95 8.25 -5.74
CA TYR A 174 20.01 8.29 -7.21
C TYR A 174 19.55 9.63 -7.83
N GLY A 175 19.14 10.61 -7.02
CA GLY A 175 18.67 11.91 -7.49
C GLY A 175 17.33 11.88 -8.22
N TRP A 176 16.52 10.83 -8.03
CA TRP A 176 15.17 10.73 -8.60
C TRP A 176 14.14 11.56 -7.85
N ASP A 177 14.44 11.93 -6.60
CA ASP A 177 13.56 12.71 -5.75
C ASP A 177 14.35 13.79 -5.00
N VAL A 178 13.70 14.93 -4.74
CA VAL A 178 14.32 16.06 -4.02
C VAL A 178 14.02 15.92 -2.54
N PHE A 179 15.06 16.06 -1.70
CA PHE A 179 14.88 15.96 -0.27
C PHE A 179 14.01 17.11 0.27
N SER A 180 12.89 16.75 0.89
CA SER A 180 11.94 17.70 1.47
C SER A 180 11.77 17.47 2.98
N TRP A 181 12.08 18.50 3.77
CA TRP A 181 11.93 18.47 5.23
C TRP A 181 10.47 18.32 5.66
N ILE A 182 9.53 18.94 4.93
CA ILE A 182 8.11 18.87 5.28
C ILE A 182 7.56 17.45 5.07
N GLU A 183 8.04 16.74 4.04
CA GLU A 183 7.66 15.35 3.78
C GLU A 183 8.21 14.40 4.82
N LEU A 184 9.47 14.60 5.24
CA LEU A 184 10.07 13.84 6.34
C LEU A 184 9.27 14.02 7.63
N VAL A 185 8.94 15.26 8.00
CA VAL A 185 8.16 15.56 9.20
C VAL A 185 6.75 14.94 9.12
N GLY A 186 6.05 15.13 7.99
CA GLY A 186 4.74 14.53 7.78
C GLY A 186 4.76 13.01 7.86
N PHE A 187 5.82 12.38 7.33
CA PHE A 187 6.01 10.94 7.40
C PHE A 187 6.33 10.45 8.82
N CYS A 188 7.14 11.17 9.59
CA CYS A 188 7.38 10.86 11.01
C CYS A 188 6.09 10.91 11.84
N ILE A 189 5.25 11.93 11.62
CA ILE A 189 3.93 12.05 12.28
C ILE A 189 3.04 10.85 11.90
N LEU A 190 3.00 10.51 10.61
CA LEU A 190 2.26 9.36 10.11
C LEU A 190 2.70 8.06 10.78
N LEU A 191 4.01 7.80 10.82
CA LEU A 191 4.58 6.61 11.46
C LEU A 191 4.25 6.51 12.94
N LEU A 192 4.32 7.62 13.66
CA LEU A 192 3.90 7.67 15.06
C LEU A 192 2.43 7.28 15.21
N GLY A 193 1.57 7.79 14.34
CA GLY A 193 0.16 7.39 14.29
C GLY A 193 -0.02 5.88 14.06
N VAL A 194 0.74 5.30 13.13
CA VAL A 194 0.73 3.84 12.87
C VAL A 194 1.20 3.05 14.10
N PHE A 195 2.25 3.48 14.79
CA PHE A 195 2.71 2.80 16.01
C PHE A 195 1.73 2.89 17.17
N ILE A 196 1.04 4.03 17.33
CA ILE A 196 -0.01 4.19 18.33
C ILE A 196 -1.20 3.29 17.98
N PHE A 197 -1.61 3.24 16.72
CA PHE A 197 -2.72 2.39 16.25
C PHE A 197 -2.45 0.91 16.51
N ASN A 198 -1.22 0.47 16.25
CA ASN A 198 -0.79 -0.91 16.50
C ASN A 198 -0.48 -1.24 17.96
N GLY A 199 -0.63 -0.28 18.88
CA GLY A 199 -0.44 -0.51 20.31
C GLY A 199 1.01 -0.80 20.71
N VAL A 200 2.00 -0.38 19.91
CA VAL A 200 3.44 -0.59 20.19
C VAL A 200 3.84 -0.04 21.56
N PHE A 201 3.21 1.05 21.99
CA PHE A 201 3.48 1.71 23.28
C PHE A 201 2.63 1.18 24.44
N LYS A 202 1.88 0.08 24.27
CA LYS A 202 1.08 -0.50 25.34
C LYS A 202 2.01 -1.18 26.34
N ARG A 203 2.17 -0.59 27.52
CA ARG A 203 2.88 -1.20 28.66
C ARG A 203 2.15 -2.50 29.03
N ASN A 204 2.87 -3.64 28.98
CA ASN A 204 2.39 -4.90 29.53
C ASN A 204 2.09 -4.72 31.02
N ASN A 205 0.84 -4.44 31.36
CA ASN A 205 0.35 -4.71 32.70
C ASN A 205 -0.06 -6.19 32.69
N ALA A 206 0.77 -7.01 33.33
CA ALA A 206 0.40 -8.37 33.71
C ALA A 206 -0.97 -8.31 34.43
N GLY A 207 -1.91 -9.13 33.98
CA GLY A 207 -3.20 -9.32 34.64
C GLY A 207 -4.36 -8.48 34.10
N SER A 208 -4.82 -8.77 32.89
CA SER A 208 -6.27 -8.95 32.63
C SER A 208 -6.42 -9.60 31.27
N GLU A 209 -7.10 -10.75 31.28
CA GLU A 209 -7.48 -11.49 30.09
C GLU A 209 -8.27 -10.60 29.14
N GLY A 210 -7.65 -10.30 28.01
CA GLY A 210 -8.29 -9.81 26.82
C GLY A 210 -7.50 -10.42 25.68
N THR A 211 -8.04 -11.49 25.12
CA THR A 211 -7.51 -12.17 23.94
C THR A 211 -7.03 -11.15 22.91
N PRO A 212 -5.83 -11.31 22.32
CA PRO A 212 -5.50 -10.61 21.09
C PRO A 212 -6.41 -11.15 20.01
N LEU A 213 -7.49 -10.43 19.68
CA LEU A 213 -8.38 -10.75 18.57
C LEU A 213 -7.74 -10.28 17.26
N LEU A 214 -6.67 -10.97 16.89
CA LEU A 214 -6.21 -11.10 15.50
C LEU A 214 -6.05 -12.59 15.24
N SER A 215 -7.20 -13.27 15.20
CA SER A 215 -7.42 -14.55 14.53
C SER A 215 -8.43 -14.30 13.44
#